data_AF-A0ABD3YWT9-F1
#
_entry.id   AF-A0ABD3YWT9-F1
#
_cell.length_a   1.000
_cell.length_b   1.000
_cell.length_c   1.000
_cell.angle_alpha   90.00
_cell.angle_beta   90.00
_cell.angle_gamma   90.00
#
_symmetry.space_group_name_H-M   'P 1'
#
loop_
_entity.id
_entity.type
_entity.pdbx_description
1 polymer ?
#
loop_
_entity_poly.entity_id
_entity_poly.type
_entity_poly.pdbx_seq_one_letter_code
_entity_poly.pdbx_strand_id
1 'polypeptide(L)'
;MGKGQYINRLWAFMDDSITSSSNKDLAKSHVDYLGAWLQGSYKLTNKGVHSELTQIEATKAVFHTYLMISDILEYINLEKHSNGKKNINEASIDELEVMLDVKRGIAKNIVKKRIENGVLTLQLIKDIPGVGPKILSKIQAEFDI
;
A
#
# COMPACT_ATOMS: atom_id res chain seq x y z
N MET A 1 23.91 -2.84 18.73
CA MET A 1 22.65 -2.39 19.37
C MET A 1 21.79 -3.61 19.70
N GLY A 2 21.13 -3.66 20.87
CA GLY A 2 20.31 -4.81 21.29
C GLY A 2 18.92 -4.86 20.63
N LYS A 3 18.29 -6.04 20.60
CA LYS A 3 16.96 -6.27 19.98
C LYS A 3 15.89 -5.29 20.50
N GLY A 4 15.91 -4.94 21.79
CA GLY A 4 14.96 -4.03 22.43
C GLY A 4 15.09 -2.54 22.07
N GLN A 5 16.14 -2.12 21.36
CA GLN A 5 16.33 -0.71 20.96
C GLN A 5 15.72 -0.39 19.58
N TYR A 6 14.53 -0.90 19.28
CA TYR A 6 13.87 -0.67 17.99
C TYR A 6 13.43 0.77 17.79
N ILE A 7 13.02 1.46 18.87
CA ILE A 7 12.66 2.89 18.86
C ILE A 7 13.84 3.73 18.39
N ASN A 8 15.04 3.46 18.93
CA ASN A 8 16.27 4.16 18.54
C ASN A 8 16.64 3.92 17.07
N ARG A 9 16.36 2.71 16.54
CA ARG A 9 16.60 2.40 15.12
C ARG A 9 15.60 3.10 14.20
N LEU A 10 14.33 3.12 14.58
CA LEU A 10 13.30 3.89 13.88
C LEU A 10 13.66 5.37 13.86
N TRP A 11 13.99 5.93 15.03
CA TRP A 11 14.41 7.33 15.15
C TRP A 11 15.62 7.64 14.26
N ALA A 12 16.68 6.84 14.34
CA ALA A 12 17.87 7.05 13.51
C ALA A 12 17.57 7.03 12.00
N PHE A 13 16.66 6.16 11.55
CA PHE A 13 16.24 6.12 10.15
C PHE A 13 15.49 7.40 9.72
N MET A 14 14.60 7.93 10.55
CA MET A 14 13.85 9.15 10.22
C MET A 14 14.71 10.42 10.36
N ASP A 15 15.65 10.44 11.31
CA ASP A 15 16.52 11.58 11.60
C ASP A 15 17.29 12.10 10.37
N ASP A 16 17.70 11.17 9.50
CA ASP A 16 18.43 11.43 8.25
C ASP A 16 17.54 12.05 7.16
N SER A 17 16.22 11.91 7.27
CA SER A 17 15.25 12.35 6.25
C SER A 17 14.59 13.70 6.56
N ILE A 18 14.78 14.24 7.77
CA ILE A 18 14.13 15.48 8.22
C ILE A 18 15.18 16.58 8.40
N THR A 19 15.14 17.57 7.50
CA THR A 19 16.11 18.68 7.45
C THR A 19 15.79 19.82 8.43
N SER A 20 14.53 19.97 8.84
CA SER A 20 14.08 21.03 9.77
C SER A 20 14.14 20.55 11.23
N SER A 21 14.75 21.35 12.11
CA SER A 21 14.88 21.04 13.55
C SER A 21 13.54 20.99 14.27
N SER A 22 12.61 21.92 14.00
CA SER A 22 11.29 21.93 14.62
C SER A 22 10.43 20.74 14.18
N ASN A 23 10.53 20.33 12.92
CA ASN A 23 9.87 19.13 12.41
C ASN A 23 10.51 17.86 12.98
N LYS A 24 11.83 17.88 13.20
CA LYS A 24 12.56 16.78 13.84
C LYS A 24 12.08 16.60 15.28
N ASP A 25 11.93 17.67 16.07
CA ASP A 25 11.41 17.58 17.44
C ASP A 25 9.98 17.04 17.50
N LEU A 26 9.10 17.50 16.60
CA LEU A 26 7.73 17.00 16.52
C LEU A 26 7.69 15.52 16.10
N ALA A 27 8.43 15.13 15.07
CA ALA A 27 8.52 13.74 14.61
C ALA A 27 9.07 12.84 15.73
N LYS A 28 10.08 13.31 16.47
CA LYS A 28 10.63 12.59 17.62
C LYS A 28 9.57 12.33 18.68
N SER A 29 8.74 13.33 19.00
CA SER A 29 7.68 13.18 20.01
C SER A 29 6.66 12.08 19.65
N HIS A 30 6.31 11.94 18.38
CA HIS A 30 5.41 10.88 17.91
C HIS A 30 6.04 9.49 18.04
N VAL A 31 7.33 9.40 17.75
CA VAL A 31 8.08 8.14 17.75
C VAL A 31 8.37 7.68 19.16
N ASP A 32 8.68 8.63 20.05
CA ASP A 32 8.79 8.39 21.48
C ASP A 32 7.45 7.92 22.06
N TYR A 33 6.33 8.53 21.67
CA TYR A 33 4.99 8.10 22.06
C TYR A 33 4.67 6.67 21.59
N LEU A 34 4.86 6.39 20.30
CA LEU A 34 4.65 5.05 19.72
C LEU A 34 5.54 4.02 20.40
N GLY A 35 6.80 4.36 20.66
CA GLY A 35 7.76 3.52 21.34
C GLY A 35 7.37 3.20 22.78
N ALA A 36 6.95 4.21 23.54
CA ALA A 36 6.45 4.04 24.90
C ALA A 36 5.20 3.15 24.92
N TRP A 37 4.30 3.33 23.97
CA TRP A 37 3.09 2.50 23.83
C TRP A 37 3.42 1.05 23.47
N LEU A 38 4.28 0.81 22.46
CA LEU A 38 4.71 -0.54 22.07
C LEU A 38 5.41 -1.27 23.21
N GLN A 39 6.28 -0.57 23.95
CA GLN A 39 6.96 -1.14 25.12
C GLN A 39 5.98 -1.45 26.26
N GLY A 40 4.98 -0.59 26.47
CA GLY A 40 3.90 -0.83 27.43
C GLY A 40 3.09 -2.08 27.08
N SER A 41 2.63 -2.18 25.83
CA SER A 41 1.90 -3.34 25.31
C SER A 41 2.71 -4.63 25.36
N TYR A 42 4.01 -4.57 25.06
CA TYR A 42 4.92 -5.72 25.18
C TYR A 42 5.03 -6.21 26.63
N LYS A 43 5.23 -5.29 27.60
CA LYS A 43 5.29 -5.64 29.03
C LYS A 43 3.97 -6.25 29.53
N LEU A 44 2.85 -5.71 29.04
CA LEU A 44 1.51 -6.17 29.41
C LEU A 44 1.25 -7.61 28.92
N THR A 45 1.71 -7.94 27.71
CA THR A 45 1.55 -9.26 27.09
C THR A 45 2.59 -10.29 27.51
N ASN A 46 3.75 -9.84 28.02
CA ASN A 46 4.88 -10.68 28.44
C ASN A 46 5.14 -10.52 29.94
N LYS A 47 4.11 -10.77 30.76
CA LYS A 47 4.25 -10.81 32.22
C LYS A 47 5.14 -11.98 32.63
N GLY A 48 6.01 -11.75 33.62
CA GLY A 48 6.83 -12.80 34.20
C GLY A 48 5.99 -13.82 34.97
N VAL A 49 6.54 -14.99 35.24
CA VAL A 49 5.87 -16.14 35.91
C VAL A 49 5.30 -15.86 37.31
N HIS A 50 5.52 -14.66 37.85
CA HIS A 50 5.03 -14.21 39.15
C HIS A 50 3.91 -13.15 39.06
N SER A 51 3.39 -12.86 37.87
CA SER A 51 2.32 -11.88 37.67
C SER A 51 1.22 -12.44 36.79
N GLU A 52 -0.03 -12.35 37.25
CA GLU A 52 -1.18 -12.81 36.47
C GLU A 52 -1.60 -11.77 35.42
N LEU A 53 -1.85 -12.26 34.20
CA LEU A 53 -2.45 -11.50 33.11
C LEU A 53 -3.96 -11.44 33.31
N THR A 54 -4.51 -10.23 33.42
CA THR A 54 -5.96 -10.07 33.52
C THR A 54 -6.62 -10.17 32.14
N GLN A 55 -7.89 -10.58 32.11
CA GLN A 55 -8.67 -10.61 30.87
C GLN A 55 -8.74 -9.24 30.18
N ILE A 56 -8.84 -8.15 30.95
CA ILE A 56 -8.89 -6.78 30.42
C ILE A 56 -7.57 -6.42 29.73
N GLU A 57 -6.44 -6.78 30.32
CA GLU A 57 -5.12 -6.54 29.73
C GLU A 57 -4.94 -7.34 28.44
N ALA A 58 -5.30 -8.62 28.44
CA ALA A 58 -5.26 -9.46 27.24
C ALA A 58 -6.14 -8.88 26.11
N THR A 59 -7.36 -8.46 26.45
CA THR A 59 -8.30 -7.84 25.52
C THR A 59 -7.69 -6.57 24.92
N LYS A 60 -7.16 -5.66 25.76
CA LYS A 60 -6.54 -4.41 25.28
C LYS A 60 -5.39 -4.68 24.31
N ALA A 61 -4.51 -5.62 24.63
CA ALA A 61 -3.38 -5.96 23.76
C ALA A 61 -3.83 -6.44 22.36
N VAL A 62 -4.85 -7.28 22.29
CA VAL A 62 -5.41 -7.78 21.02
C VAL A 62 -5.98 -6.64 20.19
N PHE A 63 -6.87 -5.83 20.78
CA PHE A 63 -7.51 -4.70 20.06
C PHE A 63 -6.49 -3.68 19.57
N HIS A 64 -5.53 -3.31 20.42
CA HIS A 64 -4.46 -2.38 20.07
C HIS A 64 -3.58 -2.88 18.92
N THR A 65 -3.33 -4.20 18.86
CA THR A 65 -2.60 -4.80 17.74
C THR A 65 -3.39 -4.69 16.43
N TYR A 66 -4.69 -5.00 16.46
CA TYR A 66 -5.54 -4.89 15.27
C TYR A 66 -5.67 -3.45 14.76
N LEU A 67 -5.86 -2.47 15.65
CA LEU A 67 -5.92 -1.07 15.27
C LEU A 67 -4.61 -0.60 14.62
N MET A 68 -3.47 -0.94 15.20
CA MET A 68 -2.16 -0.60 14.62
C MET A 68 -1.96 -1.25 13.25
N ILE A 69 -2.33 -2.53 13.08
CA ILE A 69 -2.26 -3.20 11.77
C ILE A 69 -3.17 -2.51 10.76
N SER A 70 -4.39 -2.11 11.16
CA SER A 70 -5.32 -1.37 10.30
C SER A 70 -4.68 -0.10 9.76
N ASP A 71 -4.04 0.69 10.61
CA ASP A 71 -3.35 1.92 10.21
C ASP A 71 -2.18 1.63 9.27
N ILE A 72 -1.38 0.59 9.54
CA ILE A 72 -0.27 0.19 8.65
C ILE A 72 -0.78 -0.27 7.28
N LEU A 73 -1.88 -1.02 7.24
CA LEU A 73 -2.48 -1.52 5.99
C LEU A 73 -2.94 -0.39 5.06
N GLU A 74 -3.34 0.76 5.61
CA GLU A 74 -3.66 1.95 4.82
C GLU A 74 -2.44 2.41 3.99
N TYR A 75 -1.25 2.38 4.59
CA TYR A 75 -0.01 2.82 3.96
C TYR A 75 0.64 1.79 3.02
N ILE A 76 0.29 0.51 3.13
CA ILE A 76 0.80 -0.54 2.23
C ILE A 76 0.27 -0.35 0.79
N ASN A 77 -0.81 0.42 0.60
CA ASN A 77 -1.35 0.76 -0.72
C ASN A 77 -0.94 2.15 -1.26
N LEU A 78 0.07 2.82 -0.67
CA LEU A 78 0.51 4.14 -1.14
C LEU A 78 1.04 4.17 -2.59
N GLU A 79 1.33 3.03 -3.21
CA GLU A 79 1.60 2.93 -4.65
C GLU A 79 0.37 3.30 -5.52
N LYS A 80 -0.84 3.42 -4.94
CA LYS A 80 -2.09 3.68 -5.70
C LYS A 80 -2.60 5.13 -5.68
N HIS A 81 -1.82 6.07 -5.17
CA HIS A 81 -2.08 7.51 -5.38
C HIS A 81 -0.99 8.20 -6.21
N SER A 82 -0.42 7.47 -7.18
CA SER A 82 0.15 8.14 -8.33
C SER A 82 -0.98 8.84 -9.09
N ASN A 83 -0.84 10.13 -9.39
CA ASN A 83 -1.53 10.77 -10.52
C ASN A 83 -1.05 10.19 -11.88
N GLY A 84 -0.63 8.93 -11.88
CA GLY A 84 -0.05 8.17 -12.97
C GLY A 84 -1.06 7.15 -13.43
N LYS A 85 -1.04 6.94 -14.73
CA LYS A 85 -2.04 6.21 -15.48
C LYS A 85 -2.26 4.83 -14.87
N LYS A 86 -3.51 4.37 -14.84
CA LYS A 86 -3.80 3.03 -14.34
C LYS A 86 -3.07 1.99 -15.19
N ASN A 87 -2.57 0.90 -14.61
CA ASN A 87 -2.00 -0.18 -15.42
C ASN A 87 -3.11 -0.89 -16.21
N ILE A 88 -2.99 -0.97 -17.54
CA ILE A 88 -3.97 -1.67 -18.40
C ILE A 88 -4.12 -3.15 -18.03
N ASN A 89 -3.06 -3.75 -17.48
CA ASN A 89 -3.05 -5.14 -17.03
C ASN A 89 -3.88 -5.37 -15.75
N GLU A 90 -4.24 -4.29 -15.03
CA GLU A 90 -5.07 -4.36 -13.82
C GLU A 90 -6.45 -3.74 -14.01
N ALA A 91 -6.67 -3.03 -15.12
CA ALA A 91 -7.93 -2.38 -15.44
C ALA A 91 -9.09 -3.38 -15.54
N SER A 92 -10.23 -3.03 -14.95
CA SER A 92 -11.48 -3.77 -15.07
C SER A 92 -12.11 -3.54 -16.45
N ILE A 93 -13.07 -4.39 -16.83
CA ILE A 93 -13.78 -4.23 -18.11
C ILE A 93 -14.49 -2.87 -18.15
N ASP A 94 -15.16 -2.49 -17.07
CA ASP A 94 -15.93 -1.25 -17.01
C ASP A 94 -15.01 -0.02 -17.07
N GLU A 95 -13.82 -0.09 -16.48
CA GLU A 95 -12.81 0.97 -16.58
C GLU A 95 -12.26 1.11 -17.99
N LEU A 96 -12.01 -0.01 -18.70
CA LEU A 96 -11.60 0.01 -20.09
C LEU A 96 -12.69 0.63 -20.99
N GLU A 97 -13.97 0.32 -20.75
CA GLU A 97 -15.08 0.92 -21.49
C GLU A 97 -15.13 2.44 -21.32
N VAL A 98 -15.06 2.91 -20.07
CA VAL A 98 -15.17 4.34 -19.72
C VAL A 98 -13.94 5.12 -20.20
N MET A 99 -12.73 4.66 -19.88
CA MET A 99 -11.51 5.41 -20.17
C MET A 99 -11.16 5.41 -21.67
N LEU A 100 -11.43 4.32 -22.38
CA LEU A 100 -11.15 4.24 -23.81
C LEU A 100 -12.30 4.73 -24.69
N ASP A 101 -13.51 4.90 -24.12
CA ASP A 101 -14.76 5.18 -24.83
C ASP A 101 -15.02 4.09 -25.89
N VAL A 102 -15.07 2.84 -25.42
CA VAL A 102 -15.25 1.65 -26.26
C VAL A 102 -16.40 0.79 -25.78
N LYS A 103 -17.01 0.02 -26.69
CA LYS A 103 -18.04 -0.97 -26.35
C LYS A 103 -17.43 -2.17 -25.62
N ARG A 104 -18.22 -2.84 -24.77
CA ARG A 104 -17.86 -4.04 -24.01
C ARG A 104 -17.16 -5.13 -24.81
N GLY A 105 -17.51 -5.29 -26.08
CA GLY A 105 -16.85 -6.26 -26.96
C GLY A 105 -15.35 -6.02 -27.11
N ILE A 106 -14.94 -4.76 -27.29
CA ILE A 106 -13.53 -4.38 -27.43
C ILE A 106 -12.81 -4.52 -26.08
N ALA A 107 -13.44 -4.06 -24.98
CA ALA A 107 -12.89 -4.22 -23.63
C ALA A 107 -12.67 -5.72 -23.28
N LYS A 108 -13.61 -6.59 -23.64
CA LYS A 108 -13.46 -8.05 -23.48
C LYS A 108 -12.31 -8.61 -24.31
N ASN A 109 -12.09 -8.14 -25.53
CA ASN A 109 -10.96 -8.58 -26.35
C ASN A 109 -9.61 -8.21 -25.72
N ILE A 110 -9.52 -7.03 -25.09
CA ILE A 110 -8.33 -6.59 -24.35
C ILE A 110 -8.07 -7.52 -23.15
N VAL A 111 -9.09 -7.76 -22.32
CA VAL A 111 -8.96 -8.67 -21.18
C VAL A 111 -8.64 -10.10 -21.62
N LYS A 112 -9.24 -10.58 -22.72
CA LYS A 112 -8.93 -11.90 -23.28
C LYS A 112 -7.46 -12.01 -23.68
N LYS A 113 -6.94 -11.02 -24.43
CA LYS A 113 -5.54 -11.00 -24.85
C LYS A 113 -4.59 -10.92 -23.64
N ARG A 114 -4.97 -10.21 -22.59
CA ARG A 114 -4.25 -10.15 -21.30
C ARG A 114 -4.18 -11.53 -20.65
N ILE A 115 -5.31 -12.25 -20.54
CA ILE A 115 -5.34 -13.59 -19.95
C ILE A 115 -4.49 -14.58 -20.75
N GLU A 116 -4.53 -14.49 -22.09
CA GLU A 116 -3.77 -15.39 -22.97
C GLU A 116 -2.25 -15.20 -22.86
N ASN A 117 -1.77 -13.98 -22.60
CA ASN A 117 -0.34 -13.65 -22.63
C ASN A 117 0.25 -13.30 -21.25
N GLY A 118 -0.58 -13.23 -20.21
CA GLY A 118 -0.21 -12.77 -18.86
C GLY A 118 -0.10 -11.25 -18.77
N VAL A 119 0.70 -10.64 -19.64
CA VAL A 119 0.94 -9.19 -19.69
C VAL A 119 0.77 -8.69 -21.13
N LEU A 120 0.07 -7.56 -21.28
CA LEU A 120 -0.08 -6.86 -22.54
C LEU A 120 1.14 -5.98 -22.80
N THR A 121 1.77 -6.16 -23.96
CA THR A 121 2.77 -5.24 -24.49
C THR A 121 2.16 -4.40 -25.61
N LEU A 122 2.81 -3.28 -25.95
CA LEU A 122 2.36 -2.42 -27.06
C LEU A 122 2.16 -3.15 -28.39
N GLN A 123 2.96 -4.19 -28.67
CA GLN A 123 2.79 -4.98 -29.89
C GLN A 123 1.55 -5.87 -29.81
N LEU A 124 1.35 -6.56 -28.67
CA LEU A 124 0.17 -7.39 -28.46
C LEU A 124 -1.13 -6.59 -28.52
N ILE A 125 -1.11 -5.32 -28.11
CA ILE A 125 -2.28 -4.43 -28.14
C ILE A 125 -2.72 -4.11 -29.57
N LYS A 126 -1.76 -3.92 -30.50
CA LYS A 126 -2.06 -3.63 -31.92
C LYS A 126 -2.77 -4.79 -32.61
N ASP A 127 -2.54 -6.02 -32.16
CA ASP A 127 -3.12 -7.23 -32.73
C ASP A 127 -4.53 -7.53 -32.17
N ILE A 128 -5.05 -6.70 -31.26
CA ILE A 128 -6.36 -6.94 -30.63
C ILE A 128 -7.48 -6.54 -31.62
N PRO A 129 -8.43 -7.46 -31.90
CA PRO A 129 -9.56 -7.15 -32.76
C PRO A 129 -10.38 -5.97 -32.22
N GLY A 130 -10.52 -4.93 -33.05
CA GLY A 130 -11.24 -3.70 -32.71
C GLY A 130 -10.38 -2.59 -32.07
N VAL A 131 -9.09 -2.83 -31.80
CA VAL A 131 -8.16 -1.79 -31.37
C VAL A 131 -7.50 -1.16 -32.60
N GLY A 132 -8.02 0.00 -33.02
CA GLY A 132 -7.42 0.82 -34.07
C GLY A 132 -6.44 1.87 -33.53
N PRO A 133 -5.84 2.70 -34.40
CA PRO A 133 -4.86 3.72 -34.02
C PRO A 133 -5.38 4.70 -32.96
N LYS A 134 -6.64 5.11 -33.07
CA LYS A 134 -7.31 6.01 -32.11
C LYS A 134 -7.37 5.43 -30.70
N ILE A 135 -7.72 4.14 -30.59
CA ILE A 135 -7.83 3.45 -29.30
C ILE A 135 -6.44 3.20 -28.74
N LEU A 136 -5.47 2.83 -29.58
CA LEU A 136 -4.08 2.66 -29.17
C LEU A 136 -3.49 3.96 -28.58
N SER A 137 -3.72 5.11 -29.22
CA SER A 137 -3.28 6.40 -28.69
C SER A 137 -3.94 6.74 -27.35
N LYS A 138 -5.24 6.43 -27.18
CA LYS A 138 -5.92 6.60 -25.89
C LYS A 138 -5.36 5.67 -24.82
N ILE A 139 -5.07 4.42 -25.16
CA ILE A 139 -4.43 3.47 -24.22
C ILE A 139 -3.09 4.04 -23.73
N GLN A 140 -2.25 4.53 -24.64
CA GLN A 140 -0.97 5.15 -24.29
C GLN A 140 -1.13 6.46 -23.49
N ALA A 141 -2.25 7.16 -23.64
CA ALA A 141 -2.55 8.41 -22.93
C ALA A 141 -3.13 8.17 -21.53
N GLU A 142 -3.97 7.16 -21.35
CA GLU A 142 -4.76 6.92 -20.13
C GLU A 142 -4.26 5.76 -19.26
N PHE A 143 -3.45 4.86 -19.83
CA PHE A 143 -2.93 3.67 -19.13
C PHE A 143 -1.40 3.55 -19.20
N ASP A 144 -0.84 2.97 -18.13
CA ASP A 144 0.50 2.39 -18.13
C ASP A 144 0.43 0.96 -18.70
N ILE A 145 1.46 0.55 -19.45
CA ILE A 145 1.52 -0.72 -20.18
C ILE A 145 2.66 -1.57 -19.63
#